data_AF-M3B6I3-F1
#
_entry.id   AF-M3B6I3-F1
#
_cell.length_a   1.000
_cell.length_b   1.000
_cell.length_c   1.000
_cell.angle_alpha   90.00
_cell.angle_beta   90.00
_cell.angle_gamma   90.00
#
_symmetry.space_group_name_H-M   'P 1'
#
loop_
_entity.id
_entity.type
_entity.pdbx_description
1 polymer ?
#
loop_
_entity_poly.entity_id
_entity_poly.type
_entity_poly.pdbx_seq_one_letter_code
_entity_poly.pdbx_strand_id
1 'polypeptide(L)'
;FFRVFYSLTYTALYLLTLVFLAITPISMLYSTIQQLALQYTIMIGGSYVLTAIIAIFIYSSRLYTNRSVISTVGKPYVPIEDGEVGKSVRKMIVKQLRRSAIVAWEGRPRDLFGEILWGEQEGVLPQDSDSINRNDYTVGTEIVVDPSHPPWGDIQHAGWTSPSHQDDNKNPHVRFAEVVGELPNLVEARAVSLAPADPKATPVQGQARPVDPVVVGLLTRPANMAMREYLTQLGYLGLVQPPEIGQEFLLQYEKARFGGRPSTLEEFNALMQTFAQLLAGMTSLDSEIVKEIRIQSGERAES
;
A
#
# COMPACT_ATOMS: atom_id res chain seq x y z
N PHE A 1 30.51 -22.68 -12.51
CA PHE A 1 30.94 -24.09 -12.74
C PHE A 1 30.46 -24.63 -14.09
N PHE A 2 29.15 -24.67 -14.37
CA PHE A 2 28.59 -25.19 -15.64
C PHE A 2 29.15 -24.55 -16.93
N ARG A 3 29.32 -23.22 -16.99
CA ARG A 3 29.91 -22.55 -18.18
C ARG A 3 31.34 -22.99 -18.49
N VAL A 4 32.15 -23.21 -17.46
CA VAL A 4 33.56 -23.61 -17.64
C VAL A 4 33.64 -25.05 -18.13
N PHE A 5 32.81 -25.94 -17.58
CA PHE A 5 32.75 -27.34 -18.02
C PHE A 5 32.28 -27.47 -19.47
N TYR A 6 31.20 -26.77 -19.86
CA TYR A 6 30.70 -26.78 -21.25
C TYR A 6 31.70 -26.18 -22.25
N SER A 7 32.39 -25.10 -21.88
CA SER A 7 33.42 -24.50 -22.74
C SER A 7 34.62 -25.44 -22.94
N LEU A 8 35.05 -26.12 -21.87
CA LEU A 8 36.17 -27.06 -21.94
C LEU A 8 35.83 -28.31 -22.75
N THR A 9 34.65 -28.90 -22.54
CA THR A 9 34.24 -30.10 -23.31
C THR A 9 34.03 -29.77 -24.78
N TYR A 10 33.43 -28.62 -25.08
CA TYR A 10 33.26 -28.17 -26.46
C TYR A 10 34.60 -27.92 -27.17
N THR A 11 35.54 -27.21 -26.51
CA THR A 11 36.87 -26.95 -27.10
C THR A 11 37.70 -28.22 -27.27
N ALA A 12 37.63 -29.16 -26.31
CA ALA A 12 38.30 -30.46 -26.41
C ALA A 12 37.76 -31.32 -27.56
N LEU A 13 36.43 -31.44 -27.68
CA LEU A 13 35.80 -32.18 -28.77
C LEU A 13 36.10 -31.53 -30.13
N TYR A 14 36.05 -30.19 -30.21
CA TYR A 14 36.40 -29.47 -31.43
C TYR A 14 37.85 -29.76 -31.87
N LEU A 15 38.81 -29.66 -30.95
CA LEU A 15 40.22 -29.96 -31.25
C LEU A 15 40.39 -31.42 -31.71
N LEU A 16 39.76 -32.37 -31.02
CA LEU A 16 39.78 -33.78 -31.41
C LEU A 16 39.21 -34.01 -32.82
N THR A 17 38.09 -33.37 -33.15
CA THR A 17 37.52 -33.46 -34.51
C THR A 17 38.42 -32.83 -35.56
N LEU A 18 39.10 -31.73 -35.25
CA LEU A 18 40.06 -31.08 -36.16
C LEU A 18 41.26 -32.01 -36.43
N VAL A 19 41.78 -32.65 -35.39
CA VAL A 19 42.87 -33.63 -35.52
C VAL A 19 42.44 -34.81 -36.40
N PHE A 20 41.26 -35.38 -36.16
CA PHE A 20 40.76 -36.48 -36.98
C PHE A 20 40.50 -36.07 -38.44
N LEU A 21 40.01 -34.85 -38.66
CA LEU A 21 39.82 -34.30 -40.00
C LEU A 21 41.16 -34.11 -40.73
N ALA A 22 42.23 -33.77 -40.02
CA ALA A 22 43.56 -33.54 -40.59
C ALA A 22 44.35 -34.84 -40.83
N ILE A 23 44.16 -35.89 -40.02
CA ILE A 23 44.89 -37.15 -40.16
C ILE A 23 44.62 -37.82 -41.53
N THR A 24 43.36 -37.86 -41.96
CA THR A 24 42.95 -38.50 -43.23
C THR A 24 43.67 -37.92 -44.47
N PRO A 25 43.64 -36.59 -44.74
CA PRO A 25 44.35 -36.03 -45.90
C PRO A 25 45.87 -36.14 -45.79
N ILE A 26 46.43 -36.00 -44.57
CA ILE A 26 47.89 -36.14 -44.35
C ILE A 26 48.35 -37.56 -44.69
N SER A 27 47.59 -38.58 -44.28
CA SER A 27 47.92 -39.98 -44.58
C SER A 27 47.85 -40.31 -46.08
N MET A 28 46.87 -39.72 -46.79
CA MET A 28 46.72 -39.88 -48.24
C MET A 28 47.87 -39.19 -48.99
N LEU A 29 48.23 -37.96 -48.61
CA LEU A 29 49.38 -37.24 -49.19
C LEU A 29 50.70 -37.99 -48.94
N TYR A 30 50.89 -38.54 -47.74
CA TYR A 30 52.09 -39.31 -47.41
C TYR A 30 52.21 -40.57 -48.28
N SER A 31 51.10 -41.27 -48.49
CA SER A 31 51.05 -42.49 -49.31
C SER A 31 51.34 -42.22 -50.79
N THR A 32 50.86 -41.12 -51.35
CA THR A 32 51.12 -40.77 -52.76
C THR A 32 52.55 -40.30 -53.01
N ILE A 33 53.17 -39.63 -52.01
CA ILE A 33 54.57 -39.22 -52.06
C ILE A 33 55.50 -40.44 -52.04
N GLN A 34 55.22 -41.45 -51.20
CA GLN A 34 56.02 -42.68 -51.15
C GLN A 34 55.98 -43.47 -52.47
N GLN A 35 54.86 -43.41 -53.20
CA GLN A 35 54.68 -44.10 -54.48
C GLN A 35 55.20 -43.30 -55.69
N LEU A 36 55.84 -42.13 -55.47
CA LEU A 36 56.37 -41.24 -56.53
C LEU A 36 55.33 -40.79 -57.58
N ALA A 37 54.04 -40.84 -57.25
CA ALA A 37 52.96 -40.49 -58.16
C ALA A 37 52.61 -39.00 -58.05
N LEU A 38 53.37 -38.15 -58.75
CA LEU A 38 53.23 -36.69 -58.71
C LEU A 38 51.86 -36.20 -59.18
N GLN A 39 51.24 -36.88 -60.15
CA GLN A 39 49.91 -36.52 -60.68
C GLN A 39 48.83 -36.58 -59.59
N TYR A 40 48.79 -37.67 -58.81
CA TYR A 40 47.81 -37.83 -57.74
C TYR A 40 48.06 -36.88 -56.57
N THR A 41 49.33 -36.56 -56.27
CA THR A 41 49.70 -35.61 -55.22
C THR A 41 49.18 -34.20 -55.51
N ILE A 42 49.33 -33.72 -56.75
CA ILE A 42 48.84 -32.40 -57.16
C ILE A 42 47.31 -32.37 -57.18
N MET A 43 46.66 -33.43 -57.68
CA MET A 43 45.20 -33.52 -57.74
C MET A 43 44.57 -33.52 -56.34
N ILE A 44 45.09 -34.36 -55.42
CA ILE A 44 44.58 -34.47 -54.05
C ILE A 44 44.89 -33.20 -53.27
N GLY A 45 46.13 -32.72 -53.30
CA GLY A 45 46.52 -31.48 -52.62
C GLY A 45 45.72 -30.27 -53.10
N GLY A 46 45.53 -30.14 -54.42
CA GLY A 46 44.71 -29.07 -55.01
C GLY A 46 43.25 -29.13 -54.55
N SER A 47 42.65 -30.31 -54.51
CA SER A 47 41.26 -30.48 -54.07
C SER A 47 41.05 -30.05 -52.61
N TYR A 48 41.93 -30.46 -51.70
CA TYR A 48 41.85 -30.06 -50.28
C TYR A 48 42.12 -28.57 -50.05
N VAL A 49 43.07 -27.97 -50.78
CA VAL A 49 43.32 -26.52 -50.70
C VAL A 49 42.08 -25.75 -51.16
N LEU A 50 41.46 -26.17 -52.28
CA LEU A 50 40.24 -25.54 -52.78
C LEU A 50 39.08 -25.68 -51.78
N THR A 51 38.89 -26.87 -51.20
CA THR A 51 37.88 -27.07 -50.15
C THR A 51 38.14 -26.20 -48.92
N ALA A 52 39.39 -26.04 -48.50
CA ALA A 52 39.76 -25.17 -47.37
C ALA A 52 39.43 -23.69 -47.66
N ILE A 53 39.72 -23.20 -48.88
CA ILE A 53 39.39 -21.84 -49.30
C ILE A 53 37.87 -21.63 -49.28
N ILE A 54 37.10 -22.56 -49.84
CA ILE A 54 35.63 -22.49 -49.85
C ILE A 54 35.08 -22.53 -48.42
N ALA A 55 35.62 -23.38 -47.54
CA ALA A 55 35.20 -23.46 -46.15
C ALA A 55 35.47 -22.15 -45.39
N ILE A 56 36.65 -21.54 -45.58
CA ILE A 56 37.01 -20.23 -44.98
C ILE A 56 36.06 -19.14 -45.48
N PHE A 57 35.73 -19.14 -46.77
CA PHE A 57 34.83 -18.15 -47.35
C PHE A 57 33.40 -18.28 -46.76
N ILE A 58 32.85 -19.50 -46.71
CA ILE A 58 31.52 -19.76 -46.13
C ILE A 58 31.52 -19.39 -44.64
N TYR A 59 32.55 -19.78 -43.89
CA TYR A 59 32.67 -19.44 -42.47
C TYR A 59 32.72 -17.94 -42.24
N SER A 60 33.54 -17.23 -43.02
CA SER A 60 33.66 -15.77 -42.93
C SER A 60 32.32 -15.11 -43.27
N SER A 61 31.68 -15.49 -44.38
CA SER A 61 30.36 -14.99 -44.77
C SER A 61 29.34 -15.17 -43.64
N ARG A 62 29.26 -16.38 -43.07
CA ARG A 62 28.35 -16.68 -41.95
C ARG A 62 28.64 -15.83 -40.72
N LEU A 63 29.92 -15.63 -40.38
CA LEU A 63 30.32 -14.81 -39.24
C LEU A 63 29.90 -13.35 -39.42
N TYR A 64 30.10 -12.79 -40.61
CA TYR A 64 29.70 -11.42 -40.93
C TYR A 64 28.17 -11.25 -40.93
N THR A 65 27.42 -12.17 -41.57
CA THR A 65 25.95 -12.11 -41.60
C THR A 65 25.34 -12.31 -40.22
N ASN A 66 25.85 -13.24 -39.42
CA ASN A 66 25.33 -13.44 -38.06
C ASN A 66 25.56 -12.20 -37.18
N ARG A 67 26.74 -11.58 -37.30
CA ARG A 67 27.04 -10.33 -36.59
C ARG A 67 26.11 -9.19 -37.01
N SER A 68 25.83 -9.03 -38.30
CA SER A 68 24.92 -7.98 -38.79
C SER A 68 23.46 -8.21 -38.40
N VAL A 69 22.99 -9.46 -38.43
CA VAL A 69 21.63 -9.82 -37.99
C VAL A 69 21.46 -9.55 -36.50
N ILE A 70 22.41 -9.95 -35.65
CA ILE A 70 22.35 -9.68 -34.20
C ILE A 70 22.35 -8.17 -33.90
N SER A 71 23.10 -7.37 -34.67
CA SER A 71 23.06 -5.91 -34.49
C SER A 71 21.77 -5.24 -34.97
N THR A 72 21.01 -5.90 -35.86
CA THR A 72 19.77 -5.35 -36.43
C THR A 72 18.54 -5.72 -35.62
N VAL A 73 18.59 -6.80 -34.82
CA VAL A 73 17.54 -7.11 -33.84
C VAL A 73 17.56 -6.02 -32.77
N GLY A 74 16.57 -5.12 -32.82
CA GLY A 74 16.37 -4.10 -31.79
C GLY A 74 16.34 -4.78 -30.42
N LYS A 75 17.19 -4.32 -29.50
CA LYS A 75 17.24 -4.90 -28.16
C LYS A 75 15.87 -4.70 -27.50
N PRO A 76 15.24 -5.75 -26.94
CA PRO A 76 13.93 -5.65 -26.30
C PRO A 76 13.97 -4.87 -24.97
N TYR A 77 15.15 -4.48 -24.52
CA TYR A 77 15.36 -3.73 -23.28
C TYR A 77 16.16 -2.45 -23.55
N VAL A 78 15.89 -1.43 -22.73
CA VAL A 78 16.61 -0.16 -22.76
C VAL A 78 18.02 -0.39 -22.17
N PRO A 79 19.10 -0.06 -22.90
CA PRO A 79 20.45 -0.32 -22.42
C PRO A 79 20.85 0.69 -21.34
N ILE A 80 20.78 0.26 -20.08
CA ILE A 80 21.03 1.09 -18.88
C ILE A 80 22.32 0.64 -18.18
N GLU A 81 22.80 -0.57 -18.48
CA GLU A 81 23.95 -1.20 -17.82
C GLU A 81 25.30 -0.59 -18.24
N ASP A 82 26.29 -0.71 -17.36
CA ASP A 82 27.63 -0.19 -17.60
C ASP A 82 28.31 -0.92 -18.76
N GLY A 83 28.74 -0.17 -19.78
CA GLY A 83 29.45 -0.69 -20.95
C GLY A 83 28.58 -0.90 -22.20
N GLU A 84 27.24 -0.79 -22.09
CA GLU A 84 26.35 -0.94 -23.25
C GLU A 84 26.26 0.32 -24.13
N VAL A 85 26.44 1.49 -23.52
CA VAL A 85 26.47 2.79 -24.21
C VAL A 85 27.65 3.62 -23.72
N GLY A 86 28.09 4.59 -24.53
CA GLY A 86 29.18 5.49 -24.16
C GLY A 86 28.88 6.24 -22.85
N LYS A 87 29.91 6.48 -22.02
CA LYS A 87 29.78 7.09 -20.68
C LYS A 87 28.94 8.38 -20.67
N SER A 88 29.11 9.23 -21.68
CA SER A 88 28.34 10.48 -21.83
C SER A 88 26.85 10.22 -22.08
N VAL A 89 26.53 9.31 -23.00
CA VAL A 89 25.15 8.92 -23.32
C VAL A 89 24.49 8.27 -22.10
N ARG A 90 25.21 7.39 -21.37
CA ARG A 90 24.71 6.82 -20.12
C ARG A 90 24.38 7.90 -19.10
N LYS A 91 25.32 8.83 -18.87
CA LYS A 91 25.12 9.94 -17.93
C LYS A 91 23.88 10.77 -18.30
N MET A 92 23.66 11.02 -19.59
CA MET A 92 22.47 11.70 -20.09
C MET A 92 21.18 10.91 -19.81
N ILE A 93 21.16 9.61 -20.14
CA ILE A 93 20.00 8.74 -19.90
C ILE A 93 19.67 8.69 -18.41
N VAL A 94 20.66 8.42 -17.55
CA VAL A 94 20.46 8.36 -16.10
C VAL A 94 19.96 9.70 -15.55
N LYS A 95 20.49 10.83 -16.04
CA LYS A 95 20.01 12.16 -15.65
C LYS A 95 18.53 12.36 -16.01
N GLN A 96 18.13 11.99 -17.23
CA GLN A 96 16.74 12.15 -17.66
C GLN A 96 15.79 11.18 -16.95
N LEU A 97 16.18 9.92 -16.76
CA LEU A 97 15.39 8.96 -15.99
C LEU A 97 15.19 9.43 -14.55
N ARG A 98 16.24 9.96 -13.91
CA ARG A 98 16.13 10.55 -12.58
C ARG A 98 15.15 11.72 -12.56
N ARG A 99 15.25 12.62 -13.53
CA ARG A 99 14.33 13.76 -13.66
C ARG A 99 12.88 13.30 -13.86
N SER A 100 12.64 12.34 -14.75
CA SER A 100 11.32 11.77 -14.98
C SER A 100 10.77 11.07 -13.74
N ALA A 101 11.61 10.37 -12.97
CA ALA A 101 11.21 9.74 -11.72
C ALA A 101 10.82 10.79 -10.66
N ILE A 102 11.58 11.88 -10.54
CA ILE A 102 11.26 13.00 -9.64
C ILE A 102 9.93 13.64 -10.05
N VAL A 103 9.77 13.99 -11.32
CA VAL A 103 8.53 14.56 -11.86
C VAL A 103 7.32 13.63 -11.62
N ALA A 104 7.48 12.33 -11.86
CA ALA A 104 6.42 11.34 -11.65
C ALA A 104 6.10 11.07 -10.18
N TRP A 105 7.02 11.38 -9.26
CA TRP A 105 6.79 11.35 -7.82
C TRP A 105 6.11 12.64 -7.36
N GLU A 106 6.66 13.79 -7.75
CA GLU A 106 6.19 15.11 -7.33
C GLU A 106 4.78 15.42 -7.83
N GLY A 107 4.42 14.93 -9.02
CA GLY A 107 3.08 15.10 -9.60
C GLY A 107 1.99 14.19 -9.03
N ARG A 108 2.29 13.33 -8.05
CA ARG A 108 1.26 12.48 -7.41
C ARG A 108 0.53 13.26 -6.32
N PRO A 109 -0.76 12.97 -6.09
CA PRO A 109 -1.46 13.47 -4.92
C PRO A 109 -0.79 12.95 -3.64
N ARG A 110 -0.37 13.89 -2.79
CA ARG A 110 0.37 13.63 -1.55
C ARG A 110 -0.10 14.61 -0.47
N ASP A 111 0.19 14.27 0.78
CA ASP A 111 -0.05 15.15 1.90
C ASP A 111 1.10 16.16 2.05
N LEU A 112 0.96 17.30 1.37
CA LEU A 112 1.97 18.36 1.34
C LEU A 112 2.18 19.00 2.72
N PHE A 113 1.10 19.16 3.50
CA PHE A 113 1.16 19.71 4.85
C PHE A 113 1.87 18.78 5.82
N GLY A 114 1.61 17.47 5.73
CA GLY A 114 2.37 16.47 6.48
C GLY A 114 3.85 16.44 6.13
N GLU A 115 4.20 16.58 4.84
CA GLU A 115 5.60 16.68 4.38
C GLU A 115 6.30 17.92 4.97
N ILE A 116 5.62 19.07 5.01
CA ILE A 116 6.16 20.31 5.63
C ILE A 116 6.35 20.12 7.13
N LEU A 117 5.34 19.59 7.83
CA LEU A 117 5.42 19.33 9.27
C LEU A 117 6.59 18.41 9.63
N TRP A 118 6.78 17.36 8.83
CA TRP A 118 7.90 16.44 9.00
C TRP A 118 9.25 17.12 8.74
N GLY A 119 9.34 17.96 7.69
CA GLY A 119 10.52 18.76 7.39
C GLY A 119 10.87 19.79 8.48
N GLU A 120 9.87 20.39 9.13
CA GLU A 120 10.03 21.24 10.32
C GLU A 120 10.60 20.43 11.50
N GLN A 121 10.04 19.24 11.76
CA GLN A 121 10.46 18.36 12.85
C GLN A 121 11.89 17.85 12.69
N GLU A 122 12.30 17.53 11.47
CA GLU A 122 13.66 17.08 11.17
C GLU A 122 14.68 18.22 11.06
N GLY A 123 14.23 19.48 11.12
CA GLY A 123 15.10 20.65 11.00
C GLY A 123 15.69 20.84 9.59
N VAL A 124 15.05 20.25 8.57
CA VAL A 124 15.43 20.40 7.17
C VAL A 124 14.94 21.74 6.63
N LEU A 125 13.80 22.23 7.13
CA LEU A 125 13.27 23.54 6.80
C LEU A 125 13.90 24.63 7.70
N PRO A 126 14.17 25.84 7.17
CA PRO A 126 14.71 26.93 7.97
C PRO A 126 13.73 27.31 9.10
N GLN A 127 14.18 27.24 10.36
CA GLN A 127 13.41 27.71 11.52
C GLN A 127 13.37 29.25 11.63
N ASP A 128 14.07 29.95 10.74
CA ASP A 128 14.22 31.40 10.75
C ASP A 128 13.01 32.11 10.15
N SER A 129 11.88 32.07 10.85
CA SER A 129 11.04 33.27 11.07
C SER A 129 9.78 32.90 11.83
N ASP A 130 9.55 33.59 12.95
CA ASP A 130 8.28 33.61 13.69
C ASP A 130 7.08 34.17 12.85
N SER A 131 7.18 34.22 11.52
CA SER A 131 6.22 34.89 10.64
C SER A 131 5.92 34.22 9.30
N ILE A 132 6.61 33.16 8.89
CA ILE A 132 6.25 32.44 7.64
C ILE A 132 5.09 31.50 7.97
N ASN A 133 3.95 31.71 7.30
CA ASN A 133 2.80 30.83 7.42
C ASN A 133 3.15 29.49 6.74
N ARG A 134 2.69 28.36 7.29
CA ARG A 134 2.89 27.02 6.69
C ARG A 134 2.42 26.94 5.24
N ASN A 135 1.45 27.78 4.90
CA ASN A 135 0.88 27.90 3.55
C ASN A 135 1.84 28.56 2.53
N ASP A 136 2.91 29.22 2.97
CA ASP A 136 3.86 29.92 2.09
C ASP A 136 5.01 29.01 1.61
N TYR A 137 5.16 27.81 2.19
CA TYR A 137 6.15 26.84 1.74
C TYR A 137 5.75 26.24 0.39
N THR A 138 6.73 26.07 -0.50
CA THR A 138 6.52 25.30 -1.73
C THR A 138 7.25 23.97 -1.64
N VAL A 139 6.61 22.92 -2.15
CA VAL A 139 7.14 21.55 -2.07
C VAL A 139 7.52 21.07 -3.47
N GLY A 140 8.67 20.42 -3.58
CA GLY A 140 9.17 19.84 -4.83
C GLY A 140 10.39 20.58 -5.41
N THR A 141 11.15 19.85 -6.22
CA THR A 141 12.43 20.29 -6.81
C THR A 141 12.27 20.65 -8.28
N GLU A 142 11.62 19.79 -9.07
CA GLU A 142 11.41 20.02 -10.51
C GLU A 142 10.01 20.59 -10.77
N ILE A 143 9.00 20.10 -10.04
CA ILE A 143 7.66 20.66 -10.00
C ILE A 143 7.50 21.35 -8.65
N VAL A 144 7.42 22.69 -8.69
CA VAL A 144 7.08 23.49 -7.52
C VAL A 144 5.57 23.40 -7.31
N VAL A 145 5.16 22.81 -6.21
CA VAL A 145 3.74 22.65 -5.84
C VAL A 145 3.43 23.57 -4.67
N ASP A 146 2.39 24.39 -4.84
CA ASP A 146 1.79 25.20 -3.77
C ASP A 146 0.86 24.29 -2.92
N PRO A 147 1.12 24.13 -1.61
CA PRO A 147 0.28 23.36 -0.71
C PRO A 147 -1.14 23.91 -0.56
N SER A 148 -1.33 25.22 -0.72
CA SER A 148 -2.65 25.84 -0.59
C SER A 148 -3.54 25.57 -1.80
N HIS A 149 -2.93 25.43 -2.99
CA HIS A 149 -3.62 25.17 -4.25
C HIS A 149 -2.91 24.07 -5.03
N PRO A 150 -2.98 22.80 -4.57
CA PRO A 150 -2.34 21.70 -5.26
C PRO A 150 -2.98 21.50 -6.65
N PRO A 151 -2.20 21.09 -7.67
CA PRO A 151 -2.69 20.95 -9.04
C PRO A 151 -3.75 19.84 -9.20
N TRP A 152 -3.82 18.92 -8.24
CA TRP A 152 -4.83 17.85 -8.19
C TRP A 152 -6.10 18.24 -7.42
N GLY A 153 -6.15 19.43 -6.81
CA GLY A 153 -7.30 19.91 -6.05
C GLY A 153 -7.55 19.15 -4.75
N ASP A 154 -8.77 19.29 -4.21
CA ASP A 154 -9.21 18.54 -3.03
C ASP A 154 -9.68 17.14 -3.43
N ILE A 155 -9.07 16.12 -2.84
CA ILE A 155 -9.37 14.72 -3.11
C ILE A 155 -10.04 14.13 -1.88
N GLN A 156 -11.34 13.85 -2.00
CA GLN A 156 -12.13 13.21 -0.97
C GLN A 156 -12.61 11.84 -1.43
N HIS A 157 -12.66 10.88 -0.50
CA HIS A 157 -13.17 9.54 -0.74
C HIS A 157 -14.28 9.21 0.25
N ALA A 158 -15.41 8.69 -0.24
CA ALA A 158 -16.48 8.26 0.65
C ALA A 158 -16.01 7.11 1.55
N GLY A 159 -16.30 7.17 2.85
CA GLY A 159 -15.91 6.17 3.84
C GLY A 159 -14.57 6.44 4.54
N TRP A 160 -13.82 7.47 4.12
CA TRP A 160 -12.51 7.79 4.69
C TRP A 160 -12.27 9.30 4.69
N THR A 161 -11.87 9.87 5.82
CA THR A 161 -11.30 11.22 5.88
C THR A 161 -9.99 11.30 5.10
N SER A 162 -9.72 12.44 4.47
CA SER A 162 -8.43 12.70 3.82
C SER A 162 -7.25 12.39 4.77
N PRO A 163 -6.15 11.81 4.25
CA PRO A 163 -4.85 11.77 4.90
C PRO A 163 -4.25 13.14 5.26
N SER A 164 -4.72 14.23 4.64
CA SER A 164 -4.04 15.52 4.72
C SER A 164 -4.04 16.10 6.13
N HIS A 165 -2.91 16.63 6.57
CA HIS A 165 -2.78 17.35 7.84
C HIS A 165 -3.13 18.84 7.72
N GLN A 166 -4.03 19.18 6.78
CA GLN A 166 -4.47 20.55 6.59
C GLN A 166 -5.34 21.01 7.77
N ASP A 167 -5.33 22.30 8.09
CA ASP A 167 -6.04 22.86 9.26
C ASP A 167 -7.55 22.57 9.28
N ASP A 168 -8.18 22.42 8.10
CA ASP A 168 -9.61 22.05 7.98
C ASP A 168 -9.85 20.58 8.39
N ASN A 169 -8.86 19.71 8.20
CA ASN A 169 -8.94 18.30 8.52
C ASN A 169 -8.42 17.98 9.92
N LYS A 170 -9.29 18.16 10.93
CA LYS A 170 -8.95 17.92 12.33
C LYS A 170 -8.56 16.47 12.65
N ASN A 171 -9.13 15.50 11.93
CA ASN A 171 -8.98 14.07 12.21
C ASN A 171 -8.53 13.32 10.94
N PRO A 172 -7.24 13.38 10.59
CA PRO A 172 -6.74 12.74 9.39
C PRO A 172 -6.84 11.22 9.48
N HIS A 173 -6.93 10.57 8.32
CA HIS A 173 -6.87 9.11 8.19
C HIS A 173 -7.99 8.28 8.87
N VAL A 174 -9.10 8.89 9.29
CA VAL A 174 -10.18 8.14 9.95
C VAL A 174 -11.06 7.36 8.95
N ARG A 175 -11.29 6.07 9.23
CA ARG A 175 -12.22 5.23 8.48
C ARG A 175 -13.60 5.26 9.13
N PHE A 176 -14.61 5.68 8.39
CA PHE A 176 -15.96 5.87 8.94
C PHE A 176 -16.58 4.55 9.39
N ALA A 177 -16.33 3.45 8.69
CA ALA A 177 -16.90 2.15 9.02
C ALA A 177 -16.44 1.61 10.40
N GLU A 178 -15.19 1.91 10.78
CA GLU A 178 -14.64 1.53 12.09
C GLU A 178 -15.31 2.35 13.19
N VAL A 179 -15.38 3.68 13.03
CA VAL A 179 -16.05 4.57 14.01
C VAL A 179 -17.53 4.21 14.16
N VAL A 180 -18.25 4.01 13.06
CA VAL A 180 -19.67 3.62 13.08
C VAL A 180 -19.86 2.26 13.75
N GLY A 181 -18.89 1.35 13.64
CA GLY A 181 -18.91 0.07 14.35
C GLY A 181 -18.90 0.24 15.87
N GLU A 182 -18.21 1.26 16.37
CA GLU A 182 -18.03 1.52 17.81
C GLU A 182 -19.12 2.40 18.43
N LEU A 183 -19.90 3.14 17.64
CA LEU A 183 -20.96 4.02 18.17
C LEU A 183 -21.92 3.33 19.15
N PRO A 184 -22.42 2.09 18.90
CA PRO A 184 -23.29 1.41 19.86
C PRO A 184 -22.61 1.15 21.21
N ASN A 185 -21.32 0.81 21.21
CA ASN A 185 -20.55 0.54 22.43
C ASN A 185 -20.39 1.82 23.25
N LEU A 186 -20.26 2.97 22.59
CA LEU A 186 -20.17 4.27 23.24
C LEU A 186 -21.51 4.72 23.86
N VAL A 187 -22.64 4.44 23.21
CA VAL A 187 -23.97 4.69 23.82
C VAL A 187 -24.16 3.83 25.06
N GLU A 188 -23.78 2.56 25.00
CA GLU A 188 -23.85 1.64 26.13
C GLU A 188 -22.97 2.10 27.29
N ALA A 189 -21.70 2.44 27.01
CA ALA A 189 -20.79 2.98 28.01
C ALA A 189 -21.36 4.24 28.67
N ARG A 190 -22.01 5.12 27.89
CA ARG A 190 -22.68 6.30 28.42
C ARG A 190 -23.87 5.94 29.30
N ALA A 191 -24.73 5.01 28.87
CA ALA A 191 -25.87 4.55 29.67
C ALA A 191 -25.42 3.97 31.02
N VAL A 192 -24.41 3.10 31.00
CA VAL A 192 -23.85 2.50 32.22
C VAL A 192 -23.21 3.55 33.13
N SER A 193 -22.59 4.60 32.58
CA SER A 193 -22.02 5.69 33.37
C SER A 193 -23.07 6.52 34.14
N LEU A 194 -24.33 6.47 33.71
CA LEU A 194 -25.46 7.19 34.33
C LEU A 194 -26.19 6.34 35.37
N ALA A 195 -25.74 5.10 35.60
CA ALA A 195 -26.32 4.23 36.61
C ALA A 195 -26.12 4.80 38.04
N PRO A 196 -27.14 4.72 38.90
CA PRO A 196 -27.04 5.19 40.28
C PRO A 196 -26.07 4.35 41.10
N ALA A 197 -25.50 4.97 42.14
CA ALA A 197 -24.66 4.28 43.11
C ALA A 197 -25.44 3.22 43.92
N ASP A 198 -24.76 2.14 44.29
CA ASP A 198 -25.32 1.08 45.14
C ASP A 198 -25.72 1.65 46.53
N PRO A 199 -26.98 1.50 46.98
CA PRO A 199 -27.41 1.95 48.29
C PRO A 199 -26.88 1.10 49.43
N LYS A 200 -26.52 -0.16 49.16
CA LYS A 200 -26.02 -1.11 50.16
C LYS A 200 -24.51 -0.95 50.40
N ALA A 201 -23.82 -0.25 49.50
CA ALA A 201 -22.39 0.00 49.63
C ALA A 201 -22.11 1.17 50.58
N THR A 202 -21.40 0.89 51.68
CA THR A 202 -20.85 1.92 52.55
C THR A 202 -19.76 2.71 51.80
N PRO A 203 -19.84 4.05 51.72
CA PRO A 203 -18.82 4.85 51.07
C PRO A 203 -17.50 4.71 51.82
N VAL A 204 -16.50 4.09 51.19
CA VAL A 204 -15.11 4.11 51.67
C VAL A 204 -14.53 5.48 51.36
N GLN A 205 -13.97 6.17 52.37
CA GLN A 205 -13.38 7.51 52.19
C GLN A 205 -12.32 7.49 51.08
N GLY A 206 -12.51 8.33 50.06
CA GLY A 206 -11.56 8.52 48.95
C GLY A 206 -11.79 7.65 47.70
N GLN A 207 -12.81 6.79 47.67
CA GLN A 207 -13.16 5.98 46.49
C GLN A 207 -14.57 6.32 45.95
N ALA A 208 -14.72 6.24 44.62
CA ALA A 208 -16.04 6.36 43.99
C ALA A 208 -16.96 5.26 44.51
N ARG A 209 -18.23 5.61 44.83
CA ARG A 209 -19.21 4.60 45.27
C ARG A 209 -19.37 3.55 44.17
N PRO A 210 -19.37 2.25 44.51
CA PRO A 210 -19.62 1.22 43.52
C PRO A 210 -21.03 1.41 42.93
N VAL A 211 -21.13 1.16 41.63
CA VAL A 211 -22.37 1.28 40.86
C VAL A 211 -23.26 0.07 41.16
N ASP A 212 -24.58 0.27 41.20
CA ASP A 212 -25.53 -0.81 41.46
C ASP A 212 -25.47 -1.88 40.34
N PRO A 213 -25.04 -3.12 40.63
CA PRO A 213 -24.84 -4.15 39.60
C PRO A 213 -26.15 -4.59 38.93
N VAL A 214 -27.28 -4.46 39.63
CA VAL A 214 -28.59 -4.83 39.11
C VAL A 214 -29.03 -3.86 38.02
N VAL A 215 -28.84 -2.56 38.26
CA VAL A 215 -29.18 -1.51 37.31
C VAL A 215 -28.21 -1.51 36.13
N VAL A 216 -26.92 -1.79 36.37
CA VAL A 216 -25.93 -1.96 35.30
C VAL A 216 -26.32 -3.10 34.36
N GLY A 217 -26.71 -4.26 34.89
CA GLY A 217 -27.13 -5.40 34.06
C GLY A 217 -28.35 -5.11 33.17
N LEU A 218 -29.24 -4.21 33.59
CA LEU A 218 -30.38 -3.77 32.79
C LEU A 218 -30.00 -2.74 31.71
N LEU A 219 -29.00 -1.90 31.98
CA LEU A 219 -28.51 -0.85 31.08
C LEU A 219 -27.50 -1.37 30.05
N THR A 220 -26.80 -2.47 30.35
CA THR A 220 -25.94 -3.15 29.38
C THR A 220 -26.77 -3.78 28.26
N ARG A 221 -26.29 -3.64 27.03
CA ARG A 221 -27.00 -4.15 25.85
C ARG A 221 -26.79 -5.67 25.74
N PRO A 222 -27.84 -6.50 25.71
CA PRO A 222 -27.71 -7.92 25.42
C PRO A 222 -27.12 -8.17 24.02
N ALA A 223 -26.30 -9.21 23.86
CA ALA A 223 -25.59 -9.49 22.60
C ALA A 223 -26.52 -9.72 21.38
N ASN A 224 -27.75 -10.13 21.62
CA ASN A 224 -28.78 -10.40 20.60
C ASN A 224 -29.71 -9.21 20.35
N MET A 225 -29.55 -8.09 21.05
CA MET A 225 -30.43 -6.93 20.94
C MET A 225 -29.94 -5.97 19.86
N ALA A 226 -30.85 -5.57 18.96
CA ALA A 226 -30.54 -4.58 17.94
C ALA A 226 -30.42 -3.17 18.55
N MET A 227 -29.63 -2.28 17.92
CA MET A 227 -29.45 -0.91 18.40
C MET A 227 -30.78 -0.14 18.52
N ARG A 228 -31.71 -0.41 17.60
CA ARG A 228 -33.06 0.16 17.60
C ARG A 228 -33.87 -0.22 18.84
N GLU A 229 -33.87 -1.49 19.19
CA GLU A 229 -34.55 -2.01 20.38
C GLU A 229 -33.90 -1.45 21.64
N TYR A 230 -32.56 -1.37 21.65
CA TYR A 230 -31.81 -0.81 22.77
C TYR A 230 -32.15 0.66 23.03
N LEU A 231 -32.18 1.51 22.00
CA LEU A 231 -32.59 2.92 22.18
C LEU A 231 -34.06 3.06 22.59
N THR A 232 -34.92 2.15 22.15
CA THR A 232 -36.32 2.12 22.58
C THR A 232 -36.42 1.79 24.06
N GLN A 233 -35.64 0.82 24.54
CA GLN A 233 -35.54 0.51 25.97
C GLN A 233 -35.02 1.70 26.78
N LEU A 234 -33.95 2.37 26.31
CA LEU A 234 -33.42 3.57 26.97
C LEU A 234 -34.43 4.73 26.98
N GLY A 235 -35.24 4.86 25.92
CA GLY A 235 -36.34 5.82 25.85
C GLY A 235 -37.43 5.53 26.88
N TYR A 236 -37.85 4.27 27.05
CA TYR A 236 -38.82 3.87 28.08
C TYR A 236 -38.31 4.11 29.50
N LEU A 237 -37.01 3.95 29.73
CA LEU A 237 -36.37 4.26 31.01
C LEU A 237 -36.16 5.77 31.23
N GLY A 238 -36.54 6.62 30.27
CA GLY A 238 -36.44 8.08 30.38
C GLY A 238 -35.02 8.62 30.29
N LEU A 239 -34.04 7.81 29.86
CA LEU A 239 -32.64 8.22 29.75
C LEU A 239 -32.38 9.15 28.56
N VAL A 240 -33.20 9.11 27.50
CA VAL A 240 -32.97 9.86 26.27
C VAL A 240 -33.96 11.02 26.17
N GLN A 241 -33.47 12.26 26.26
CA GLN A 241 -34.27 13.46 26.03
C GLN A 241 -33.62 14.39 25.00
N PRO A 242 -34.34 14.85 23.96
CA PRO A 242 -35.65 14.40 23.47
C PRO A 242 -35.59 13.08 22.67
N PRO A 243 -36.69 12.29 22.65
CA PRO A 243 -36.73 10.97 21.99
C PRO A 243 -36.56 11.03 20.47
N GLU A 244 -36.83 12.18 19.86
CA GLU A 244 -36.68 12.45 18.41
C GLU A 244 -35.23 12.28 17.94
N ILE A 245 -34.25 12.69 18.77
CA ILE A 245 -32.82 12.58 18.45
C ILE A 245 -32.40 11.12 18.31
N GLY A 246 -32.96 10.23 19.15
CA GLY A 246 -32.71 8.79 19.06
C GLY A 246 -33.15 8.21 17.71
N GLN A 247 -34.30 8.67 17.19
CA GLN A 247 -34.79 8.21 15.88
C GLN A 247 -33.95 8.75 14.72
N GLU A 248 -33.57 10.02 14.76
CA GLU A 248 -32.72 10.63 13.73
C GLU A 248 -31.35 9.95 13.68
N PHE A 249 -30.74 9.72 14.85
CA PHE A 249 -29.49 8.97 14.97
C PHE A 249 -29.62 7.56 14.38
N LEU A 250 -30.71 6.83 14.65
CA LEU A 250 -30.90 5.47 14.11
C LEU A 250 -30.98 5.47 12.58
N LEU A 251 -31.70 6.42 11.97
CA LEU A 251 -31.80 6.50 10.52
C LEU A 251 -30.43 6.74 9.87
N GLN A 252 -29.66 7.67 10.43
CA GLN A 252 -28.32 7.98 9.94
C GLN A 252 -27.34 6.81 10.18
N TYR A 253 -27.41 6.18 11.36
CA TYR A 253 -26.60 5.02 11.74
C TYR A 253 -26.88 3.81 10.85
N GLU A 254 -28.15 3.46 10.64
CA GLU A 254 -28.55 2.32 9.82
C GLU A 254 -28.17 2.54 8.36
N LYS A 255 -28.32 3.77 7.84
CA LYS A 255 -27.84 4.14 6.51
C LYS A 255 -26.32 3.96 6.39
N ALA A 256 -25.55 4.44 7.37
CA ALA A 256 -24.08 4.35 7.36
C ALA A 256 -23.57 2.91 7.54
N ARG A 257 -24.23 2.09 8.37
CA ARG A 257 -23.82 0.73 8.70
C ARG A 257 -24.30 -0.31 7.68
N PHE A 258 -25.54 -0.18 7.20
CA PHE A 258 -26.23 -1.20 6.39
C PHE A 258 -26.58 -0.73 4.97
N GLY A 259 -26.34 0.55 4.63
CA GLY A 259 -26.74 1.12 3.33
C GLY A 259 -25.95 0.64 2.12
N GLY A 260 -24.92 -0.19 2.29
CA GLY A 260 -24.11 -0.78 1.21
C GLY A 260 -23.27 0.21 0.40
N ARG A 261 -23.41 1.52 0.66
CA ARG A 261 -22.62 2.60 0.08
C ARG A 261 -21.82 3.28 1.19
N PRO A 262 -20.54 3.62 0.95
CA PRO A 262 -19.75 4.35 1.93
C PRO A 262 -20.31 5.77 2.12
N SER A 263 -20.36 6.25 3.37
CA SER A 263 -20.85 7.59 3.72
C SER A 263 -19.87 8.68 3.27
N THR A 264 -20.39 9.83 2.84
CA THR A 264 -19.55 11.01 2.56
C THR A 264 -19.08 11.68 3.86
N LEU A 265 -18.11 12.59 3.76
CA LEU A 265 -17.61 13.34 4.91
C LEU A 265 -18.72 14.17 5.58
N GLU A 266 -19.57 14.82 4.78
CA GLU A 266 -20.70 15.60 5.28
C GLU A 266 -21.72 14.73 6.02
N GLU A 267 -22.08 13.57 5.45
CA GLU A 267 -23.00 12.62 6.08
C GLU A 267 -22.42 12.08 7.39
N PHE A 268 -21.13 11.77 7.42
CA PHE A 268 -20.45 11.33 8.63
C PHE A 268 -20.41 12.43 9.70
N ASN A 269 -20.10 13.67 9.31
CA ASN A 269 -20.11 14.80 10.24
C ASN A 269 -21.50 15.05 10.82
N ALA A 270 -22.56 14.94 10.00
CA ALA A 270 -23.95 15.04 10.46
C ALA A 270 -24.28 13.92 11.47
N LEU A 271 -23.88 12.67 11.19
CA LEU A 271 -24.03 11.55 12.12
C LEU A 271 -23.30 11.77 13.44
N MET A 272 -22.07 12.28 13.40
CA MET A 272 -21.31 12.57 14.61
C MET A 272 -21.92 13.72 15.43
N GLN A 273 -22.51 14.72 14.77
CA GLN A 273 -23.22 15.80 15.46
C GLN A 273 -24.50 15.30 16.15
N THR A 274 -25.33 14.51 15.45
CA THR A 274 -26.54 13.93 16.05
C THR A 274 -26.19 12.95 17.18
N PHE A 275 -25.11 12.18 17.02
CA PHE A 275 -24.58 11.32 18.08
C PHE A 275 -24.11 12.12 19.31
N ALA A 276 -23.38 13.22 19.13
CA ALA A 276 -22.96 14.06 20.24
C ALA A 276 -24.17 14.67 20.98
N GLN A 277 -25.18 15.11 20.23
CA GLN A 277 -26.44 15.59 20.81
C GLN A 277 -27.18 14.48 21.56
N LEU A 278 -27.19 13.25 21.04
CA LEU A 278 -27.77 12.09 21.72
C LEU A 278 -27.08 11.85 23.07
N LEU A 279 -25.75 11.78 23.11
CA LEU A 279 -25.00 11.56 24.35
C LEU A 279 -25.16 12.71 25.36
N ALA A 280 -25.29 13.95 24.87
CA ALA A 280 -25.53 15.12 25.70
C ALA A 280 -26.96 15.14 26.26
N GLY A 281 -27.94 14.65 25.49
CA GLY A 281 -29.33 14.48 25.91
C GLY A 281 -29.58 13.29 26.84
N MET A 282 -28.54 12.49 27.13
CA MET A 282 -28.67 11.38 28.07
C MET A 282 -28.61 11.85 29.53
N THR A 283 -29.70 11.67 30.26
CA THR A 283 -29.87 12.10 31.66
C THR A 283 -29.88 10.92 32.64
N SER A 284 -29.64 11.20 33.93
CA SER A 284 -29.72 10.20 34.99
C SER A 284 -31.12 9.59 35.11
N LEU A 285 -31.21 8.31 35.48
CA LEU A 285 -32.49 7.64 35.72
C LEU A 285 -33.28 8.30 36.85
N ASP A 286 -34.60 8.28 36.72
CA ASP A 286 -35.49 8.65 37.82
C ASP A 286 -35.38 7.64 38.97
N SER A 287 -35.34 8.18 40.18
CA SER A 287 -35.25 7.42 41.43
C SER A 287 -36.42 6.45 41.66
N GLU A 288 -37.60 6.72 41.10
CA GLU A 288 -38.75 5.82 41.20
C GLU A 288 -38.59 4.56 40.34
N ILE A 289 -38.10 4.72 39.11
CA ILE A 289 -37.83 3.61 38.18
C ILE A 289 -36.74 2.70 38.77
N VAL A 290 -35.72 3.27 39.40
CA VAL A 290 -34.65 2.51 40.07
C VAL A 290 -35.20 1.65 41.23
N LYS A 291 -36.18 2.16 41.99
CA LYS A 291 -36.84 1.39 43.06
C LYS A 291 -37.66 0.23 42.48
N GLU A 292 -38.43 0.49 41.42
CA GLU A 292 -39.24 -0.52 40.75
C GLU A 292 -38.39 -1.66 40.17
N ILE A 293 -37.28 -1.32 39.49
CA ILE A 293 -36.32 -2.29 38.96
C ILE A 293 -35.82 -3.20 40.09
N ARG A 294 -35.48 -2.64 41.26
CA ARG A 294 -35.02 -3.41 42.43
C ARG A 294 -36.09 -4.30 43.04
N ILE A 295 -37.35 -3.89 43.02
CA ILE A 295 -38.46 -4.72 43.51
C ILE A 295 -38.62 -5.94 42.59
N GLN A 296 -38.68 -5.72 41.27
CA GLN A 296 -38.85 -6.79 40.28
C GLN A 296 -37.67 -7.77 40.22
N SER A 297 -36.44 -7.30 40.48
CA SER A 297 -35.24 -8.14 40.50
C SER A 297 -34.97 -8.75 41.88
N GLY A 298 -35.45 -8.13 42.96
CA GLY A 298 -35.39 -8.64 44.33
C GLY A 298 -36.26 -9.88 44.57
N GLU A 299 -37.39 -10.00 43.88
CA GLU A 299 -38.26 -11.19 43.98
C GLU A 299 -37.72 -12.42 43.23
N ARG A 300 -36.74 -12.27 42.32
CA ARG A 300 -36.13 -13.40 41.60
C ARG A 300 -34.95 -14.06 42.33
N ALA A 301 -34.50 -13.51 43.45
CA ALA A 301 -33.37 -14.05 44.21
C ALA A 301 -33.78 -14.99 45.37
N GLU A 302 -35.09 -15.17 45.61
CA GLU A 302 -35.62 -16.03 46.70
C GLU A 302 -36.26 -17.35 46.23
N SER A 303 -35.99 -17.81 45.01
CA SER A 303 -36.46 -19.13 44.51
C SER A 303 -35.34 -20.03 44.01
#